data_AF-A0A1V6BIP8-F1
#
_entry.id   AF-A0A1V6BIP8-F1
#
_cell.length_a   1.000
_cell.length_b   1.000
_cell.length_c   1.000
_cell.angle_alpha   90.00
_cell.angle_beta   90.00
_cell.angle_gamma   90.00
#
_symmetry.space_group_name_H-M   'P 1'
#
loop_
_entity.id
_entity.type
_entity.pdbx_description
1 polymer ?
#
loop_
_entity_poly.entity_id
_entity_poly.type
_entity_poly.pdbx_seq_one_letter_code
_entity_poly.pdbx_strand_id
1 'polypeptide(L)'
;MQPFYLKYSLFNKSFINLAKIILVMKRIVLFVVSFILLSWAASSCEAENCKFCRAEITEDATGDIIDDGYDSEAEYCGFDLITIQSKTPVSVGGYTTSWKCR
;
A
#
# COMPACT_ATOMS: atom_id res chain seq x y z
N MET A 1 51.31 44.45 0.57
CA MET A 1 50.11 44.12 1.38
C MET A 1 49.07 43.43 0.50
N GLN A 2 49.29 42.19 0.06
CA GLN A 2 48.35 41.47 -0.84
C GLN A 2 48.06 39.99 -0.49
N PRO A 3 48.86 39.24 0.33
CA PRO A 3 48.60 37.80 0.48
C PRO A 3 47.45 37.47 1.46
N PHE A 4 47.02 38.42 2.30
CA PHE A 4 46.04 38.15 3.36
C PHE A 4 44.58 38.12 2.86
N TYR A 5 44.23 38.97 1.90
CA TYR A 5 42.86 39.07 1.36
C TYR A 5 42.46 37.85 0.53
N LEU A 6 43.40 37.27 -0.23
CA LEU A 6 43.13 36.08 -1.03
C LEU A 6 42.78 34.87 -0.15
N LYS A 7 43.53 34.69 0.94
CA LYS A 7 43.36 33.59 1.89
C LYS A 7 42.01 33.66 2.60
N TYR A 8 41.57 34.86 2.98
CA TYR A 8 40.25 35.09 3.59
C TYR A 8 39.09 34.79 2.61
N SER A 9 39.21 35.20 1.33
CA SER A 9 38.16 34.96 0.32
C SER A 9 37.96 33.48 -0.03
N LEU A 10 39.06 32.69 -0.05
CA LEU A 10 39.03 31.25 -0.31
C LEU A 10 38.44 30.47 0.87
N PHE A 11 38.79 30.87 2.10
CA PHE A 11 38.25 30.25 3.32
C PHE A 11 36.73 30.46 3.40
N ASN A 12 36.25 31.67 3.12
CA ASN A 12 34.81 31.98 3.18
C ASN A 12 34.00 31.22 2.11
N LYS A 13 34.52 31.07 0.88
CA LYS A 13 33.90 30.22 -0.16
C LYS A 13 33.84 28.73 0.23
N SER A 14 34.89 28.22 0.88
CA SER A 14 34.93 26.83 1.33
C SER A 14 33.87 26.55 2.40
N PHE A 15 33.72 27.44 3.38
CA PHE A 15 32.68 27.33 4.42
C PHE A 15 31.26 27.43 3.86
N ILE A 16 31.01 28.32 2.90
CA ILE A 16 29.71 28.45 2.24
C ILE A 16 29.36 27.18 1.45
N ASN A 17 30.32 26.56 0.76
CA ASN A 17 30.10 25.30 0.06
C ASN A 17 29.86 24.12 1.02
N LEU A 18 30.59 24.06 2.13
CA LEU A 18 30.36 23.05 3.18
C LEU A 18 28.94 23.17 3.78
N ALA A 19 28.53 24.40 4.14
CA ALA A 19 27.20 24.67 4.68
C ALA A 19 26.08 24.31 3.68
N LYS A 20 26.28 24.57 2.39
CA LYS A 20 25.36 24.17 1.32
C LYS A 20 25.25 22.65 1.19
N ILE A 21 26.36 21.92 1.23
CA ILE A 21 26.35 20.45 1.14
C ILE A 21 25.62 19.83 2.33
N ILE A 22 25.86 20.35 3.54
CA ILE A 22 25.18 19.90 4.77
C ILE A 22 23.67 20.19 4.71
N LEU A 23 23.27 21.36 4.22
CA LEU A 23 21.86 21.72 4.03
C LEU A 23 21.17 20.83 2.98
N VAL A 24 21.86 20.51 1.87
CA VAL A 24 21.35 19.62 0.82
C VAL A 24 21.18 18.20 1.34
N MET A 25 22.19 17.65 2.03
CA MET A 25 22.09 16.31 2.63
C MET A 25 20.98 16.22 3.66
N LYS A 26 20.81 17.23 4.52
CA LYS A 26 19.72 17.26 5.50
C LYS A 26 18.34 17.25 4.83
N ARG A 27 18.19 17.96 3.71
CA ARG A 27 16.94 17.97 2.94
C ARG A 27 16.66 16.61 2.29
N ILE A 28 17.67 15.97 1.70
CA ILE A 28 17.56 14.64 1.11
C ILE A 28 17.17 13.61 2.17
N VAL A 29 17.81 13.64 3.34
CA VAL A 29 17.47 12.73 4.45
C VAL A 29 16.00 12.89 4.88
N LEU A 30 15.51 14.13 5.00
CA LEU A 30 14.10 14.37 5.33
C LEU A 30 13.14 13.83 4.27
N PHE A 31 13.47 13.98 2.98
CA PHE A 31 12.67 13.42 1.90
C PHE A 31 12.68 11.88 1.93
N VAL A 32 13.84 11.25 2.07
CA VAL A 32 13.95 9.79 2.11
C VAL A 32 13.20 9.20 3.31
N VAL A 33 13.37 9.78 4.50
CA VAL A 33 12.65 9.34 5.71
C VAL A 33 11.14 9.52 5.54
N SER A 34 10.69 10.65 4.99
CA SER A 34 9.28 10.87 4.69
C SER A 34 8.72 9.83 3.72
N PHE A 35 9.46 9.49 2.65
CA PHE A 35 9.03 8.47 1.69
C PHE A 35 8.93 7.08 2.32
N ILE A 36 9.89 6.70 3.17
CA ILE A 36 9.87 5.42 3.87
C ILE A 36 8.66 5.34 4.81
N LEU A 37 8.37 6.41 5.56
CA LEU A 37 7.21 6.47 6.45
C LEU A 37 5.88 6.42 5.70
N LEU A 38 5.78 7.10 4.54
CA LEU A 38 4.58 7.01 3.68
C LEU A 38 4.37 5.62 3.11
N SER A 39 5.43 4.96 2.62
CA SER A 39 5.35 3.60 2.09
C SER A 39 4.93 2.59 3.17
N TRP A 40 5.44 2.74 4.39
CA TRP A 40 5.02 1.90 5.52
C TRP A 40 3.56 2.18 5.91
N ALA A 41 3.15 3.45 5.98
CA ALA A 41 1.75 3.80 6.26
C ALA A 41 0.79 3.19 5.22
N ALA A 42 1.19 3.18 3.94
CA ALA A 42 0.42 2.54 2.87
C ALA A 42 0.30 1.02 3.06
N SER A 43 1.38 0.32 3.43
CA SER A 43 1.33 -1.13 3.67
C SER A 43 0.52 -1.52 4.93
N SER A 44 0.40 -0.61 5.90
CA SER A 44 -0.34 -0.89 7.14
C SER A 44 -1.85 -0.61 7.03
N CYS A 45 -2.28 0.16 6.03
CA CYS A 45 -3.69 0.51 5.85
C CYS A 45 -4.54 -0.67 5.33
N GLU A 46 -3.91 -1.68 4.72
CA GLU A 46 -4.62 -2.88 4.26
C GLU A 46 -4.84 -3.93 5.34
N ALA A 47 -4.11 -3.85 6.46
CA ALA A 47 -4.12 -4.88 7.51
C ALA A 47 -5.43 -4.91 8.32
N GLU A 48 -6.19 -3.81 8.37
CA GLU A 48 -7.39 -3.72 9.22
C GLU A 48 -8.68 -4.16 8.52
N ASN A 49 -8.63 -4.44 7.21
CA ASN A 49 -9.78 -4.83 6.41
C ASN A 49 -9.52 -6.12 5.61
N CYS A 50 -8.75 -7.06 6.16
CA CYS A 50 -8.64 -8.39 5.57
C CYS A 50 -9.86 -9.23 5.98
N LYS A 51 -10.50 -9.89 5.01
CA LYS A 51 -11.60 -10.84 5.24
C LYS A 51 -11.35 -12.12 4.50
N PHE A 52 -11.84 -13.22 5.05
CA PHE A 52 -11.81 -14.51 4.37
C PHE A 52 -13.05 -14.62 3.51
N CYS A 53 -12.87 -14.78 2.21
CA CYS A 53 -13.97 -14.93 1.26
C CYS A 53 -13.95 -16.30 0.61
N ARG A 54 -15.14 -16.87 0.42
CA ARG A 54 -15.37 -18.13 -0.28
C ARG A 54 -16.53 -17.99 -1.26
N ALA A 55 -16.56 -18.84 -2.28
CA ALA A 55 -17.66 -18.91 -3.23
C ALA A 55 -18.65 -20.00 -2.80
N GLU A 56 -19.88 -19.61 -2.47
CA GLU A 56 -20.97 -20.53 -2.15
C GLU A 56 -21.84 -20.75 -3.39
N ILE A 57 -22.26 -21.99 -3.63
CA ILE A 57 -23.21 -22.36 -4.68
C ILE A 57 -24.53 -22.73 -4.02
N THR A 58 -25.59 -22.07 -4.43
CA THR A 58 -26.95 -22.27 -3.94
C THR A 58 -27.86 -22.74 -5.07
N GLU A 59 -28.74 -23.69 -4.80
CA GLU A 59 -29.78 -24.09 -5.75
C GLU A 59 -30.94 -23.10 -5.76
N ASP A 60 -31.30 -22.58 -6.94
CA ASP A 60 -32.30 -21.51 -7.09
C ASP A 60 -33.73 -21.98 -6.75
N ALA A 61 -34.01 -23.28 -6.90
CA ALA A 61 -35.35 -23.85 -6.71
C ALA A 61 -35.73 -24.04 -5.24
N THR A 62 -34.75 -24.39 -4.41
CA THR A 62 -34.92 -24.75 -2.98
C THR A 62 -34.28 -23.71 -2.06
N GLY A 63 -33.31 -22.94 -2.55
CA GLY A 63 -32.45 -22.08 -1.74
C GLY A 63 -31.41 -22.85 -0.93
N ASP A 64 -31.18 -24.12 -1.23
CA ASP A 64 -30.25 -24.99 -0.50
C ASP A 64 -28.80 -24.75 -0.92
N ILE A 65 -27.87 -24.83 0.04
CA ILE A 65 -26.44 -24.68 -0.24
C ILE A 65 -25.89 -26.06 -0.59
N ILE A 66 -25.51 -26.22 -1.85
CA ILE A 66 -24.96 -27.47 -2.40
C ILE A 66 -23.43 -27.52 -2.30
N ASP A 67 -22.80 -26.35 -2.24
CA ASP A 67 -21.36 -26.22 -2.02
C ASP A 67 -21.12 -24.94 -1.21
N ASP A 68 -20.53 -25.07 -0.02
CA ASP A 68 -20.20 -23.95 0.85
C ASP A 68 -18.81 -23.37 0.54
N GLY A 69 -18.05 -23.99 -0.37
CA GLY A 69 -16.77 -23.50 -0.87
C GLY A 69 -15.68 -23.47 0.19
N TYR A 70 -15.79 -24.26 1.26
CA TYR A 70 -14.87 -24.23 2.40
C TYR A 70 -13.41 -24.45 1.98
N ASP A 71 -13.16 -25.34 1.02
CA ASP A 71 -11.82 -25.61 0.48
C ASP A 71 -11.26 -24.48 -0.42
N SER A 72 -12.10 -23.52 -0.80
CA SER A 72 -11.76 -22.37 -1.65
C SER A 72 -11.63 -21.06 -0.87
N GLU A 73 -11.68 -21.12 0.47
CA GLU A 73 -11.55 -19.94 1.33
C GLU A 73 -10.16 -19.32 1.18
N ALA A 74 -10.13 -18.04 0.80
CA ALA A 74 -8.91 -17.27 0.65
C ALA A 74 -9.02 -15.93 1.38
N GLU A 75 -7.90 -15.47 1.93
CA GLU A 75 -7.79 -14.16 2.57
C GLU A 75 -7.65 -13.08 1.48
N TYR A 76 -8.54 -12.10 1.53
CA TYR A 76 -8.48 -10.93 0.65
C TYR A 76 -8.39 -9.67 1.50
N CYS A 77 -7.47 -8.78 1.13
CA CYS A 77 -7.24 -7.50 1.79
C CYS A 77 -7.37 -6.35 0.77
N GLY A 78 -7.63 -5.14 1.27
CA GLY A 78 -7.57 -3.92 0.46
C GLY A 78 -8.46 -3.94 -0.79
N PHE A 79 -7.85 -3.64 -1.94
CA PHE A 79 -8.56 -3.56 -3.23
C PHE A 79 -9.13 -4.91 -3.70
N ASP A 80 -8.46 -6.01 -3.39
CA ASP A 80 -8.92 -7.34 -3.79
C ASP A 80 -10.20 -7.72 -3.05
N LEU A 81 -10.30 -7.37 -1.76
CA LEU A 81 -11.52 -7.57 -0.99
C LEU A 81 -12.69 -6.75 -1.55
N ILE A 82 -12.45 -5.49 -1.93
CA ILE A 82 -13.48 -4.64 -2.56
C ILE A 82 -13.93 -5.27 -3.89
N THR A 83 -12.98 -5.77 -4.67
CA THR A 83 -13.25 -6.42 -5.96
C THR A 83 -14.12 -7.67 -5.76
N ILE A 84 -13.78 -8.55 -4.81
CA ILE A 84 -14.57 -9.76 -4.52
C ILE A 84 -15.97 -9.40 -4.01
N GLN A 85 -16.11 -8.46 -3.08
CA GLN A 85 -17.42 -8.04 -2.57
C GLN A 85 -18.28 -7.35 -3.63
N SER A 86 -17.66 -6.74 -4.64
CA SER A 86 -18.38 -6.12 -5.77
C SER A 86 -18.84 -7.14 -6.83
N LYS A 87 -18.37 -8.39 -6.78
CA LYS A 87 -18.80 -9.42 -7.73
C LYS A 87 -20.27 -9.71 -7.53
N THR A 88 -21.05 -9.46 -8.58
CA THR A 88 -22.45 -9.86 -8.63
C THR A 88 -22.57 -11.39 -8.65
N PRO A 89 -23.56 -11.96 -7.94
CA PRO A 89 -23.82 -13.39 -8.02
C PRO A 89 -24.17 -13.79 -9.45
N VAL A 90 -23.71 -14.98 -9.86
CA VAL A 90 -23.90 -15.49 -11.21
C VAL A 90 -24.77 -16.73 -11.13
N SER A 91 -25.90 -16.72 -11.83
CA SER A 91 -26.83 -17.85 -11.89
C SER A 91 -26.69 -18.58 -13.23
N VAL A 92 -26.32 -19.86 -13.20
CA VAL A 92 -26.19 -20.71 -14.39
C VAL A 92 -26.83 -22.06 -14.11
N GLY A 93 -27.78 -22.46 -14.96
CA GLY A 93 -28.36 -23.80 -14.91
C GLY A 93 -29.20 -24.12 -13.67
N GLY A 94 -29.76 -23.11 -12.99
CA GLY A 94 -30.54 -23.28 -11.75
C GLY A 94 -29.70 -23.27 -10.47
N TYR A 95 -28.41 -22.91 -10.59
CA TYR A 95 -27.50 -22.72 -9.48
C TYR A 95 -26.97 -21.29 -9.48
N THR A 96 -26.99 -20.64 -8.33
CA THR A 96 -26.41 -19.32 -8.10
C THR A 96 -25.11 -19.45 -7.33
N THR A 97 -24.03 -18.96 -7.93
CA THR A 97 -22.75 -18.79 -7.23
C THR A 97 -22.68 -17.38 -6.64
N SER A 98 -22.48 -17.28 -5.33
CA SER A 98 -22.35 -16.03 -4.60
C SER A 98 -21.08 -16.00 -3.75
N TRP A 99 -20.46 -14.83 -3.59
CA TRP A 99 -19.29 -14.68 -2.73
C TRP A 99 -19.73 -14.30 -1.31
N LYS A 100 -19.29 -15.07 -0.30
CA LYS A 100 -19.46 -14.73 1.12
C LYS A 100 -18.12 -14.43 1.74
N CYS A 101 -18.03 -13.29 2.41
CA CYS A 101 -16.85 -12.88 3.17
C CYS A 101 -17.19 -12.80 4.66
N ARG A 102 -16.32 -13.37 5.51
CA ARG A 102 -16.42 -13.33 6.98
C ARG A 102 -15.40 -12.37 7.58
#